data_AF-A0A7V5F2F7-F1
#
_entry.id   AF-A0A7V5F2F7-F1
#
_cell.length_a   1.000
_cell.length_b   1.000
_cell.length_c   1.000
_cell.angle_alpha   90.00
_cell.angle_beta   90.00
_cell.angle_gamma   90.00
#
_symmetry.space_group_name_H-M   'P 1'
#
loop_
_entity.id
_entity.type
_entity.pdbx_description
1 polymer ?
#
loop_
_entity_poly.entity_id
_entity_poly.type
_entity_poly.pdbx_seq_one_letter_code
_entity_poly.pdbx_strand_id
1 'polypeptide(L)'
;MAVAVPASRATGKPPLPARKDTIMQVFNDPQSPGFARFTGGFYLALAAIGPFSILCVPGQITVAGDAAATLGNLAARKGLFLAGMGGEAMIMLIEVGLAAMLYVMFRPVNAAL
;
A
#
# COMPACT_ATOMS: atom_id res chain seq x y z
N MET A 1 11.18 -61.19 -37.13
CA MET A 1 11.86 -59.97 -36.63
C MET A 1 10.81 -58.88 -36.53
N ALA A 2 10.38 -58.55 -35.32
CA ALA A 2 9.41 -57.49 -35.05
C ALA A 2 10.03 -56.53 -34.04
N VAL A 3 10.37 -55.32 -34.47
CA VAL A 3 10.59 -54.11 -33.64
C VAL A 3 10.36 -52.93 -34.60
N ALA A 4 9.18 -52.32 -34.67
CA ALA A 4 8.54 -51.36 -33.75
C ALA A 4 8.85 -49.89 -34.12
N VAL A 5 7.91 -49.31 -34.88
CA VAL A 5 7.30 -47.97 -34.87
C VAL A 5 8.10 -46.78 -34.26
N PRO A 6 8.29 -45.67 -35.00
CA PRO A 6 8.85 -44.44 -34.45
C PRO A 6 7.85 -43.71 -33.54
N ALA A 7 8.31 -43.28 -32.36
CA ALA A 7 7.51 -42.60 -31.35
C ALA A 7 6.92 -41.28 -31.87
N SER A 8 5.59 -41.23 -31.86
CA SER A 8 4.74 -40.04 -32.05
C SER A 8 5.17 -38.91 -31.12
N ARG A 9 5.56 -37.78 -31.71
CA ARG A 9 5.88 -36.53 -31.01
C ARG A 9 4.56 -35.92 -30.55
N ALA A 10 4.13 -36.29 -29.34
CA ALA A 10 2.99 -35.69 -28.68
C ALA A 10 3.18 -34.17 -28.59
N THR A 11 2.38 -33.43 -29.34
CA THR A 11 2.17 -31.99 -29.20
C THR A 11 1.46 -31.73 -27.88
N GLY A 12 2.22 -31.79 -26.78
CA GLY A 12 1.77 -31.38 -25.46
C GLY A 12 1.61 -29.86 -25.44
N LYS A 13 0.40 -29.37 -25.72
CA LYS A 13 0.02 -28.02 -25.32
C LYS A 13 0.20 -27.94 -23.79
N PRO A 14 0.97 -26.96 -23.26
CA PRO A 14 1.25 -26.91 -21.84
C PRO A 14 -0.08 -26.84 -21.05
N PRO A 15 -0.19 -27.56 -19.91
CA PRO A 15 -1.37 -27.51 -19.08
C PRO A 15 -1.62 -26.07 -18.65
N LEU A 16 -2.87 -25.61 -18.79
CA LEU A 16 -3.28 -24.28 -18.37
C LEU A 16 -2.95 -24.12 -16.88
N PRO A 17 -2.28 -23.03 -16.47
CA PRO A 17 -1.98 -22.81 -15.06
C PRO A 17 -3.27 -22.81 -14.25
N ALA A 18 -3.24 -23.45 -13.09
CA ALA A 18 -4.39 -23.55 -12.22
C ALA A 18 -4.77 -22.14 -11.74
N ARG A 19 -6.07 -21.82 -11.69
CA ARG A 19 -6.60 -20.50 -11.30
C ARG A 19 -6.06 -19.99 -9.94
N LYS A 20 -5.61 -20.88 -9.04
CA LYS A 20 -4.97 -20.51 -7.77
C LYS A 20 -3.63 -19.81 -7.97
N ASP A 21 -2.92 -20.18 -9.02
CA ASP A 21 -1.58 -19.71 -9.37
C ASP A 21 -1.63 -18.23 -9.74
N THR A 22 -2.71 -17.78 -10.37
CA THR A 22 -2.92 -16.40 -10.83
C THR A 22 -3.05 -15.40 -9.66
N ILE A 23 -3.69 -15.80 -8.56
CA ILE A 23 -3.88 -14.93 -7.39
C ILE A 23 -2.58 -14.84 -6.58
N MET A 24 -1.83 -15.95 -6.50
CA MET A 24 -0.45 -15.93 -5.97
C MET A 24 0.50 -15.11 -6.85
N GLN A 25 0.31 -15.10 -8.17
CA GLN A 25 1.21 -14.43 -9.12
C GLN A 25 1.22 -12.90 -8.99
N VAL A 26 0.08 -12.28 -8.65
CA VAL A 26 0.02 -10.83 -8.40
C VAL A 26 0.92 -10.42 -7.22
N PHE A 27 1.17 -11.31 -6.26
CA PHE A 27 2.10 -11.12 -5.16
C PHE A 27 3.51 -11.70 -5.43
N ASN A 28 3.71 -12.41 -6.54
CA ASN A 28 4.90 -13.24 -6.75
C ASN A 28 6.10 -12.47 -7.33
N ASP A 29 5.89 -11.27 -7.88
CA ASP A 29 6.97 -10.44 -8.44
C ASP A 29 7.01 -9.05 -7.76
N PRO A 30 7.83 -8.89 -6.71
CA PRO A 30 8.06 -7.60 -6.03
C PRO A 30 8.53 -6.48 -6.95
N GLN A 31 9.07 -6.84 -8.12
CA GLN A 31 9.60 -5.93 -9.14
C GLN A 31 8.61 -5.68 -10.28
N SER A 32 7.38 -6.22 -10.20
CA SER A 32 6.37 -5.97 -11.22
C SER A 32 5.96 -4.49 -11.24
N PRO A 33 5.74 -3.88 -12.42
CA PRO A 33 5.27 -2.50 -12.51
C PRO A 33 3.92 -2.27 -11.82
N GLY A 34 3.08 -3.32 -11.73
CA GLY A 34 1.78 -3.26 -11.05
C GLY A 34 1.93 -3.09 -9.53
N PHE A 35 2.78 -3.91 -8.91
CA PHE A 35 3.08 -3.81 -7.47
C PHE A 35 3.73 -2.47 -7.14
N ALA A 36 4.72 -2.03 -7.92
CA ALA A 36 5.40 -0.74 -7.72
C ALA A 36 4.44 0.46 -7.83
N ARG A 37 3.50 0.45 -8.77
CA ARG A 37 2.47 1.49 -8.91
C ARG A 37 1.51 1.50 -7.73
N PHE A 38 1.12 0.34 -7.22
CA PHE A 38 0.24 0.26 -6.05
C PHE A 38 0.95 0.79 -4.79
N THR A 39 2.20 0.37 -4.55
CA THR A 39 3.06 0.92 -3.49
C THR A 39 3.23 2.44 -3.62
N GLY A 40 3.48 2.93 -4.84
CA GLY A 40 3.53 4.38 -5.10
C GLY A 40 2.20 5.09 -4.87
N GLY A 41 1.07 4.44 -5.14
CA GLY A 41 -0.26 4.97 -4.84
C GLY A 41 -0.50 5.12 -3.34
N PHE A 42 -0.06 4.15 -2.53
CA PHE A 42 -0.09 4.25 -1.06
C PHE A 42 0.74 5.44 -0.58
N TYR A 43 1.94 5.60 -1.15
CA TYR A 43 2.81 6.73 -0.85
C TYR A 43 2.15 8.08 -1.20
N LEU A 44 1.51 8.19 -2.35
CA LEU A 44 0.78 9.41 -2.75
C LEU A 44 -0.43 9.68 -1.84
N ALA A 45 -1.14 8.65 -1.39
CA ALA A 45 -2.26 8.81 -0.46
C ALA A 45 -1.79 9.43 0.85
N LEU A 46 -0.65 8.98 1.40
CA LEU A 46 -0.04 9.59 2.59
C LEU A 46 0.31 11.06 2.36
N ALA A 47 0.91 11.37 1.20
CA ALA A 47 1.27 12.74 0.85
C ALA A 47 0.06 13.67 0.73
N ALA A 48 -1.13 13.15 0.39
CA ALA A 48 -2.36 13.92 0.35
C ALA A 48 -3.02 14.09 1.73
N ILE A 49 -3.05 13.02 2.55
CA ILE A 49 -3.76 13.02 3.84
C ILE A 49 -2.92 13.70 4.94
N GLY A 50 -1.59 13.54 4.92
CA GLY A 50 -0.68 14.09 5.93
C GLY A 50 -0.78 15.61 6.11
N PRO A 51 -0.65 16.41 5.05
CA PRO A 51 -0.78 17.87 5.14
C PRO A 51 -2.14 18.32 5.65
N PHE A 52 -3.22 17.58 5.34
CA PHE A 52 -4.55 17.90 5.84
C PHE A 52 -4.62 17.77 7.38
N SER A 53 -4.09 16.66 7.92
CA SER A 53 -4.07 16.40 9.37
C SER A 53 -3.16 17.40 10.11
N ILE A 54 -2.00 17.73 9.55
CA ILE A 54 -0.96 18.54 10.21
C ILE A 54 -1.15 20.06 10.02
N LEU A 55 -1.68 20.52 8.89
CA LEU A 55 -1.77 21.96 8.59
C LEU A 55 -3.19 22.48 8.73
N CYS A 56 -4.18 21.76 8.21
CA CYS A 56 -5.56 22.26 8.15
C CYS A 56 -6.23 22.25 9.53
N VAL A 57 -6.03 21.18 10.31
CA VAL A 57 -6.66 21.02 11.62
C VAL A 57 -6.06 21.97 12.66
N PRO A 58 -4.73 22.07 12.85
CA PRO A 58 -4.15 22.99 13.83
C PRO A 58 -4.34 24.45 13.42
N GLY A 59 -4.30 24.76 12.12
CA GLY A 59 -4.51 26.12 11.63
C GLY A 59 -5.91 26.70 11.88
N GLN A 60 -6.89 25.85 12.18
CA GLN A 60 -8.28 26.26 12.46
C GLN A 60 -8.67 26.16 13.94
N ILE A 61 -7.87 25.48 14.76
CA ILE A 61 -8.18 25.19 16.16
C ILE A 61 -7.20 25.91 17.10
N THR A 62 -5.91 25.92 16.76
CA THR A 62 -4.85 26.44 17.63
C THR A 62 -4.74 27.96 17.53
N VAL A 63 -4.89 28.64 18.67
CA VAL A 63 -4.62 30.07 18.80
C VAL A 63 -3.32 30.22 19.59
N ALA A 64 -2.27 30.73 18.94
CA ALA A 64 -0.98 30.90 19.58
C ALA A 64 -1.08 31.88 20.77
N GLY A 65 -0.69 31.43 21.96
CA GLY A 65 -0.71 32.24 23.19
C GLY A 65 -2.04 32.30 23.95
N ASP A 66 -3.11 31.67 23.44
CA ASP A 66 -4.41 31.63 24.13
C ASP A 66 -5.00 30.20 24.17
N ALA A 67 -4.80 29.56 25.32
CA ALA A 67 -5.32 28.22 25.58
C ALA A 67 -6.85 28.19 25.74
N ALA A 68 -7.46 29.26 26.26
CA ALA A 68 -8.91 29.33 26.45
C ALA A 68 -9.63 29.47 25.10
N ALA A 69 -9.10 30.31 24.21
CA ALA A 69 -9.59 30.43 22.83
C ALA A 69 -9.41 29.13 22.04
N THR A 70 -8.28 28.43 22.23
CA THR A 70 -8.04 27.12 21.59
C THR A 70 -9.06 26.07 22.04
N LEU A 71 -9.35 25.97 23.34
CA LEU A 71 -10.38 25.07 23.87
C LEU A 71 -11.78 25.44 23.36
N GLY A 72 -12.10 26.73 23.28
CA GLY A 72 -13.34 27.23 22.69
C GLY A 72 -13.50 26.81 21.22
N ASN A 73 -12.45 26.98 20.41
CA ASN A 73 -12.43 26.57 19.01
C ASN A 73 -12.52 25.04 18.86
N LEU A 74 -11.86 24.29 19.73
CA LEU A 74 -11.93 22.82 19.74
C LEU A 74 -13.34 22.32 20.07
N ALA A 75 -14.00 22.93 21.06
CA ALA A 75 -15.37 22.61 21.42
C ALA A 75 -16.35 22.95 20.28
N ALA A 76 -16.16 24.10 19.63
CA ALA A 76 -16.98 24.55 18.50
C ALA A 76 -16.74 23.73 17.22
N ARG A 77 -15.51 23.25 16.99
CA ARG A 77 -15.08 22.57 15.75
C ARG A 77 -14.67 21.11 15.97
N LYS A 78 -15.37 20.43 16.88
CA LYS A 78 -15.12 19.04 17.27
C LYS A 78 -15.09 18.08 16.08
N GLY A 79 -15.95 18.29 15.08
CA GLY A 79 -15.97 17.49 13.85
C GLY A 79 -14.69 17.58 13.03
N LEU A 80 -14.07 18.77 12.95
CA LEU A 80 -12.81 18.98 12.25
C LEU A 80 -11.65 18.27 12.99
N PHE A 81 -11.65 18.35 14.32
CA PHE A 81 -10.69 17.64 15.15
C PHE A 81 -10.79 16.12 15.01
N LEU A 82 -12.02 15.58 15.05
CA LEU A 82 -12.26 14.15 14.86
C LEU A 82 -11.91 13.68 13.44
N ALA A 83 -12.16 14.50 12.42
CA ALA A 83 -11.74 14.23 11.05
C ALA A 83 -10.20 14.19 10.91
N GLY A 84 -9.50 15.10 11.58
CA GLY A 84 -8.03 15.07 11.69
C GLY A 84 -7.52 13.79 12.34
N MET A 85 -8.04 13.46 13.52
CA MET A 85 -7.71 12.22 14.24
C MET A 85 -8.01 10.96 13.40
N GLY A 86 -9.13 10.94 12.66
CA GLY A 86 -9.47 9.86 11.74
C GLY A 86 -8.50 9.77 10.56
N GLY A 87 -8.08 10.91 10.01
CA GLY A 87 -7.05 10.99 8.98
C GLY A 87 -5.70 10.43 9.46
N GLU A 88 -5.29 10.78 10.67
CA GLU A 88 -4.06 10.28 11.29
C GLU A 88 -4.09 8.77 11.52
N ALA A 89 -5.23 8.25 12.00
CA ALA A 89 -5.44 6.82 12.16
C ALA A 89 -5.37 6.09 10.79
N MET A 90 -5.93 6.69 9.74
CA MET A 90 -5.88 6.13 8.39
C MET A 90 -4.45 6.15 7.81
N ILE A 91 -3.68 7.21 8.06
CA ILE A 91 -2.26 7.31 7.72
C ILE A 91 -1.49 6.13 8.34
N MET A 92 -1.67 5.89 9.64
CA MET A 92 -0.99 4.77 10.33
C MET A 92 -1.29 3.41 9.68
N LEU A 93 -2.53 3.16 9.27
CA LEU A 93 -2.90 1.91 8.58
C LEU A 93 -2.21 1.79 7.21
N ILE A 94 -2.16 2.89 6.45
CA ILE A 94 -1.52 2.95 5.13
C ILE A 94 0.01 2.79 5.28
N GLU A 95 0.62 3.41 6.29
CA GLU A 95 2.06 3.31 6.56
C GLU A 95 2.51 1.90 6.88
N VAL A 96 1.77 1.17 7.72
CA VAL A 96 2.09 -0.23 8.03
C VAL A 96 2.05 -1.10 6.76
N GLY A 97 1.02 -0.92 5.93
CA GLY A 97 0.92 -1.61 4.65
C GLY A 97 2.04 -1.23 3.68
N LEU A 98 2.31 0.06 3.55
CA LEU A 98 3.37 0.60 2.70
C LEU A 98 4.74 0.10 3.13
N ALA A 99 5.04 0.08 4.44
CA ALA A 99 6.29 -0.44 4.98
C ALA A 99 6.47 -1.93 4.65
N ALA A 100 5.41 -2.73 4.77
CA ALA A 100 5.44 -4.14 4.38
C ALA A 100 5.68 -4.32 2.87
N MET A 101 5.04 -3.50 2.03
CA MET A 101 5.23 -3.54 0.58
C MET A 101 6.65 -3.13 0.18
N LEU A 102 7.17 -2.05 0.75
CA LEU A 102 8.55 -1.60 0.53
C LEU A 102 9.56 -2.63 1.01
N TYR A 103 9.32 -3.26 2.16
CA TYR A 103 10.16 -4.35 2.67
C TYR A 103 10.27 -5.49 1.66
N VAL A 104 9.15 -5.95 1.11
CA VAL A 104 9.14 -7.00 0.09
C VAL A 104 9.85 -6.55 -1.19
N MET A 105 9.69 -5.29 -1.59
CA MET A 105 10.35 -4.70 -2.76
C MET A 105 11.88 -4.64 -2.61
N PHE A 106 12.38 -4.32 -1.41
CA PHE A 106 13.81 -4.17 -1.11
C PHE A 106 14.47 -5.44 -0.57
N ARG A 107 13.70 -6.48 -0.21
CA ARG A 107 14.22 -7.78 0.21
C ARG A 107 15.34 -8.35 -0.68
N PRO A 108 15.27 -8.32 -2.04
CA PRO A 108 16.36 -8.83 -2.88
C PRO A 108 17.66 -8.02 -2.76
N VAL A 109 17.60 -6.73 -2.43
CA VAL A 109 18.79 -5.87 -2.25
C VAL A 109 19.57 -6.27 -1.00
N ASN A 110 18.87 -6.68 0.07
CA ASN A 110 19.51 -7.17 1.29
C ASN A 110 20.24 -8.51 1.11
N ALA A 111 19.92 -9.29 0.07
CA ALA A 111 20.61 -10.54 -0.22
C ALA A 111 21.86 -10.36 -1.11
N ALA A 112 22.07 -9.16 -1.65
CA ALA A 112 23.17 -8.82 -2.56
C ALA A 112 24.34 -8.11 -1.86
N LEU A 113 24.21 -7.78 -0.58
CA LEU A 113 25.30 -7.35 0.31
C LEU A 113 25.79 -8.52 1.17
#